data_AF-A0AAW3T7Y2-F1
#
_entry.id   AF-A0AAW3T7Y2-F1
#
_cell.length_a   1.000
_cell.length_b   1.000
_cell.length_c   1.000
_cell.angle_alpha   90.00
_cell.angle_beta   90.00
_cell.angle_gamma   90.00
#
_symmetry.space_group_name_H-M   'P 1'
#
loop_
_entity.id
_entity.type
_entity.pdbx_description
1 polymer ?
#
loop_
_entity_poly.entity_id
_entity_poly.type
_entity_poly.pdbx_seq_one_letter_code
_entity_poly.pdbx_strand_id
1 'polypeptide(L)'
;MNRTDRLYALVEELRAAAPALRSARRLAEGFGVSVRTVERDLLALQEAGVPIWAEPGRTGGYTIDSRATLPPLGLTVEEALAVAIGLGALANSPFRDAARSAARKVTAVLAEDDARRTARLASRVHLLEAGDRAPAPTGLAGALTGGRVVRMRYRDAAGNDSERTVEPLGYIGKGEDWYLVAWCRLRDGIRAFRGDRVLAVEETDEVAPPRVVRIEELDIPHGVLRPVLGE
;
A
#
# COMPACT_ATOMS: atom_id res chain seq x y z
N MET A 1 -18.10 -18.95 22.22
CA MET A 1 -17.53 -17.91 21.34
C MET A 1 -17.67 -18.35 19.89
N ASN A 2 -18.27 -17.52 19.02
CA ASN A 2 -18.32 -17.80 17.58
C ASN A 2 -16.90 -17.75 16.99
N ARG A 3 -16.67 -18.46 15.88
CA ARG A 3 -15.37 -18.48 15.19
C ARG A 3 -14.91 -17.09 14.77
N THR A 4 -15.81 -16.26 14.24
CA THR A 4 -15.47 -14.89 13.80
C THR A 4 -14.97 -14.02 14.96
N ASP A 5 -15.67 -14.04 16.09
CA ASP A 5 -15.25 -13.30 17.30
C ASP A 5 -13.90 -13.79 17.81
N ARG A 6 -13.68 -15.11 17.75
CA ARG A 6 -12.40 -15.72 18.16
C ARG A 6 -11.25 -15.33 17.24
N LEU A 7 -11.48 -15.30 15.92
CA LEU A 7 -10.48 -14.87 14.95
C LEU A 7 -10.07 -13.41 15.19
N TYR A 8 -11.05 -12.52 15.42
CA TYR A 8 -10.77 -11.13 15.77
C TYR A 8 -9.99 -11.02 17.09
N ALA A 9 -10.44 -11.72 18.14
CA ALA A 9 -9.78 -11.67 19.43
C ALA A 9 -8.36 -12.28 19.42
N LEU A 10 -8.12 -13.30 18.61
CA LEU A 10 -6.77 -13.86 18.38
C LEU A 10 -5.83 -12.81 17.78
N VAL A 11 -6.28 -12.06 16.77
CA VAL A 11 -5.49 -10.98 16.17
C VAL A 11 -5.16 -9.90 17.20
N GLU A 12 -6.13 -9.47 18.00
CA GLU A 12 -5.92 -8.43 19.01
C GLU A 12 -4.98 -8.90 20.14
N GLU A 13 -5.11 -10.14 20.62
CA GLU A 13 -4.18 -10.69 21.62
C GLU A 13 -2.75 -10.75 21.08
N LEU A 14 -2.56 -11.21 19.84
CA LEU A 14 -1.23 -11.26 19.22
C LEU A 14 -0.66 -9.86 18.97
N ARG A 15 -1.50 -8.89 18.58
CA ARG A 15 -1.10 -7.50 18.36
C ARG A 15 -0.69 -6.82 19.67
N ALA A 16 -1.46 -7.02 20.74
CA ALA A 16 -1.18 -6.47 22.06
C ALA A 16 0.08 -7.07 22.69
N ALA A 17 0.36 -8.35 22.40
CA ALA A 17 1.55 -9.03 22.89
C ALA A 17 2.81 -8.75 22.07
N ALA A 18 2.68 -8.30 20.82
CA ALA A 18 3.81 -8.11 19.91
C ALA A 18 4.87 -7.15 20.50
N PRO A 19 6.18 -7.46 20.38
CA PRO A 19 6.77 -8.55 19.60
C PRO A 19 6.88 -9.89 20.36
N ALA A 20 6.34 -10.01 21.58
CA ALA A 20 6.43 -11.23 22.35
C ALA A 20 5.62 -12.38 21.70
N LEU A 21 6.12 -13.60 21.84
CA LEU A 21 5.45 -14.81 21.35
C LEU A 21 4.34 -15.26 22.31
N ARG A 22 3.26 -15.78 21.73
CA ARG A 22 2.18 -16.47 22.44
C ARG A 22 2.10 -17.92 21.97
N SER A 23 2.27 -18.87 22.89
CA SER A 23 2.13 -20.29 22.56
C SER A 23 0.68 -20.64 22.21
N ALA A 24 0.47 -21.60 21.31
CA ALA A 24 -0.89 -22.06 20.99
C ALA A 24 -1.63 -22.61 22.21
N ARG A 25 -0.92 -23.21 23.17
CA ARG A 25 -1.50 -23.65 24.46
C ARG A 25 -2.05 -22.47 25.26
N ARG A 26 -1.29 -21.39 25.41
CA ARG A 26 -1.75 -20.19 26.14
C ARG A 26 -2.96 -19.55 25.47
N LEU A 27 -2.94 -19.44 24.15
CA LEU A 27 -4.07 -18.92 23.39
C LEU A 27 -5.31 -19.85 23.56
N ALA A 28 -5.11 -21.16 23.49
CA ALA A 28 -6.18 -22.14 23.67
C ALA A 28 -6.84 -22.04 25.06
N GLU A 29 -6.03 -21.90 26.11
CA GLU A 29 -6.49 -21.66 27.49
C GLU A 29 -7.26 -20.33 27.59
N GLY A 30 -6.73 -19.24 27.05
CA GLY A 30 -7.36 -17.92 27.10
C GLY A 30 -8.69 -17.84 26.36
N PHE A 31 -8.83 -18.55 25.23
CA PHE A 31 -10.04 -18.58 24.42
C PHE A 31 -10.99 -19.75 24.74
N GLY A 32 -10.63 -20.64 25.67
CA GLY A 32 -11.44 -21.79 26.07
C GLY A 32 -11.68 -22.80 24.94
N VAL A 33 -10.70 -23.01 24.07
CA VAL A 33 -10.78 -23.92 22.92
C VAL A 33 -9.59 -24.89 22.90
N SER A 34 -9.61 -25.90 22.02
CA SER A 34 -8.45 -26.79 21.86
C SER A 34 -7.30 -26.12 21.10
N VAL A 35 -6.08 -26.57 21.37
CA VAL A 35 -4.86 -26.14 20.64
C VAL A 35 -5.04 -26.29 19.13
N ARG A 36 -5.57 -27.44 18.68
CA ARG A 36 -5.88 -27.70 17.26
C ARG A 36 -6.87 -26.70 16.65
N THR A 37 -7.76 -26.13 17.45
CA THR A 37 -8.70 -25.09 16.99
C THR A 37 -7.97 -23.77 16.79
N VAL A 38 -7.12 -23.38 17.76
CA VAL A 38 -6.28 -22.18 17.65
C VAL A 38 -5.35 -22.27 16.45
N GLU A 39 -4.63 -23.37 16.27
CA GLU A 39 -3.71 -23.55 15.14
C GLU A 39 -4.42 -23.43 13.79
N ARG A 40 -5.63 -23.99 13.66
CA ARG A 40 -6.45 -23.87 12.44
C ARG A 40 -6.92 -22.44 12.20
N ASP A 41 -7.28 -21.73 13.25
CA ASP A 41 -7.72 -20.34 13.16
C ASP A 41 -6.53 -19.42 12.84
N LEU A 42 -5.35 -19.66 13.41
CA LEU A 42 -4.11 -18.96 13.07
C LEU A 42 -3.71 -19.19 11.61
N LEU A 43 -3.80 -20.43 11.11
CA LEU A 43 -3.56 -20.73 9.71
C LEU A 43 -4.55 -19.99 8.80
N ALA A 44 -5.84 -20.00 9.13
CA ALA A 44 -6.84 -19.27 8.36
C ALA A 44 -6.59 -17.75 8.34
N LEU A 45 -6.09 -17.18 9.45
CA LEU A 45 -5.69 -15.77 9.52
C LEU A 45 -4.46 -15.49 8.64
N GLN A 46 -3.47 -16.39 8.62
CA GLN A 46 -2.31 -16.29 7.72
C GLN A 46 -2.72 -16.35 6.25
N GLU A 47 -3.60 -17.30 5.89
CA GLU A 47 -4.17 -17.41 4.53
C GLU A 47 -4.99 -16.17 4.15
N ALA A 48 -5.62 -15.51 5.11
CA ALA A 48 -6.31 -14.23 4.94
C ALA A 48 -5.38 -13.01 4.92
N GLY A 49 -4.06 -13.20 5.03
CA GLY A 49 -3.05 -12.15 4.92
C GLY A 49 -2.77 -11.38 6.21
N VAL A 50 -3.17 -11.88 7.37
CA VAL A 50 -2.70 -11.34 8.66
C VAL A 50 -1.22 -11.74 8.84
N PRO A 51 -0.31 -10.79 9.13
CA PRO A 51 1.13 -11.08 9.19
C PRO A 51 1.51 -11.74 10.53
N ILE A 52 0.97 -12.94 10.75
CA ILE A 52 1.29 -13.78 11.89
C ILE A 52 2.55 -14.57 11.55
N TRP A 53 3.58 -14.41 12.36
CA TRP A 53 4.78 -15.22 12.32
C TRP A 53 4.69 -16.32 13.38
N ALA A 54 5.22 -17.50 13.07
CA ALA A 54 5.33 -18.61 14.00
C ALA A 54 6.80 -18.98 14.20
N GLU A 55 7.23 -19.03 15.45
CA GLU A 55 8.55 -19.57 15.82
C GLU A 55 8.36 -21.02 16.30
N PRO A 56 8.94 -22.02 15.62
CA PRO A 56 8.83 -23.42 16.02
C PRO A 56 9.62 -23.74 17.30
N GLY A 57 9.24 -24.81 18.00
CA GLY A 57 10.00 -25.38 19.13
C GLY A 57 9.32 -25.25 20.49
N ARG A 58 9.95 -25.80 21.53
CA ARG A 58 9.36 -25.95 22.88
C ARG A 58 9.05 -24.60 23.56
N THR A 59 9.80 -23.56 23.22
CA THR A 59 9.63 -22.17 23.66
C THR A 59 9.06 -21.27 22.58
N GLY A 60 8.66 -21.86 21.44
CA GLY A 60 8.11 -21.17 20.29
C GLY A 60 6.67 -20.68 20.51
N GLY A 61 6.16 -19.97 19.53
CA GLY A 61 4.81 -19.42 19.58
C GLY A 61 4.50 -18.54 18.38
N TYR A 62 3.38 -17.85 18.46
CA TYR A 62 2.86 -16.99 17.42
C TYR A 62 2.96 -15.54 17.86
N THR A 63 3.27 -14.65 16.93
CA THR A 63 3.22 -13.21 17.14
C THR A 63 2.76 -12.53 15.85
N ILE A 64 2.25 -11.31 15.95
CA ILE A 64 2.06 -10.48 14.76
C ILE A 64 3.34 -9.70 14.53
N ASP A 65 3.82 -9.68 13.30
CA ASP A 65 4.91 -8.79 12.93
C ASP A 65 4.42 -7.33 13.06
N SER A 66 4.77 -6.71 14.19
CA SER A 66 4.51 -5.29 14.47
C SER A 66 5.17 -4.35 13.45
N ARG A 67 6.10 -4.83 12.61
CA ARG A 67 6.65 -4.07 11.47
C ARG A 67 5.79 -4.20 10.21
N ALA A 68 4.96 -5.23 10.10
CA ALA A 68 4.11 -5.49 8.93
C ALA A 68 2.74 -4.81 9.00
N THR A 69 2.32 -4.34 10.18
CA THR A 69 1.09 -3.56 10.37
C THR A 69 1.32 -2.38 11.30
N LEU A 70 0.68 -1.26 11.01
CA LEU A 70 0.70 -0.11 11.91
C LEU A 70 0.03 -0.47 13.25
N PRO A 71 0.55 0.02 14.39
CA PRO A 71 -0.17 -0.06 15.67
C PRO A 71 -1.51 0.67 15.58
N PRO A 72 -2.46 0.43 16.49
CA PRO A 72 -3.72 1.17 16.53
C PRO A 72 -3.46 2.68 16.52
N LEU A 73 -4.02 3.38 15.54
CA LEU A 73 -3.91 4.83 15.40
C LEU A 73 -5.18 5.48 15.94
N GLY A 74 -5.05 6.34 16.95
CA GLY A 74 -6.12 7.26 17.33
C GLY A 74 -6.12 8.43 16.35
N LEU A 75 -7.09 8.47 15.44
CA LEU A 75 -7.30 9.59 14.53
C LEU A 75 -8.50 10.40 15.00
N THR A 76 -8.35 11.72 15.05
CA THR A 76 -9.49 12.64 15.14
C THR A 76 -10.35 12.58 13.88
N VAL A 77 -11.58 13.09 13.95
CA VAL A 77 -12.50 13.17 12.80
C VAL A 77 -11.86 13.98 11.66
N GLU A 78 -11.20 15.08 11.99
CA GLU A 78 -10.53 15.97 11.04
C GLU A 78 -9.30 15.30 10.39
N GLU A 79 -8.49 14.56 11.16
CA GLU A 79 -7.37 13.78 10.61
C GLU A 79 -7.84 12.64 9.72
N ALA A 80 -8.87 11.89 10.15
CA ALA A 80 -9.44 10.81 9.35
C ALA A 80 -10.03 11.34 8.03
N LEU A 81 -10.68 12.50 8.06
CA LEU A 81 -11.15 13.18 6.85
C LEU A 81 -9.99 13.61 5.95
N ALA A 82 -8.94 14.22 6.51
CA ALA A 82 -7.76 14.64 5.75
C ALA A 82 -7.06 13.45 5.06
N VAL A 83 -6.89 12.34 5.78
CA VAL A 83 -6.34 11.10 5.23
C VAL A 83 -7.25 10.55 4.12
N ALA A 84 -8.57 10.49 4.34
CA ALA A 84 -9.52 10.02 3.34
C ALA A 84 -9.47 10.86 2.05
N ILE A 85 -9.37 12.19 2.17
CA ILE A 85 -9.23 13.11 1.02
C ILE A 85 -7.93 12.82 0.26
N GLY A 86 -6.80 12.70 0.97
CA GLY A 86 -5.51 12.40 0.36
C GLY A 86 -5.48 11.04 -0.35
N LEU A 87 -6.11 10.02 0.23
CA LEU A 87 -6.24 8.70 -0.40
C LEU A 87 -7.17 8.74 -1.62
N GLY A 88 -8.24 9.55 -1.59
CA GLY A 88 -9.13 9.75 -2.73
C GLY A 88 -8.40 10.33 -3.95
N ALA A 89 -7.43 11.24 -3.73
CA ALA A 89 -6.63 11.84 -4.79
C ALA A 89 -5.73 10.84 -5.54
N LEU A 90 -5.59 9.61 -5.04
CA LEU A 90 -4.76 8.56 -5.64
C LEU A 90 -5.52 7.63 -6.61
N ALA A 91 -6.76 7.96 -6.97
CA ALA A 91 -7.67 7.11 -7.76
C ALA A 91 -7.08 6.56 -9.07
N ASN A 92 -6.27 7.36 -9.77
CA ASN A 92 -5.63 6.98 -11.04
C ASN A 92 -4.15 6.58 -10.90
N SER A 93 -3.61 6.64 -9.68
CA SER A 93 -2.20 6.35 -9.41
C SER A 93 -1.92 4.84 -9.40
N PRO A 94 -0.64 4.42 -9.48
CA PRO A 94 -0.24 3.03 -9.26
C PRO A 94 -0.72 2.48 -7.91
N PHE A 95 -0.88 3.34 -6.91
CA PHE A 95 -1.25 2.98 -5.54
C PHE A 95 -2.76 2.99 -5.29
N ARG A 96 -3.62 3.14 -6.31
CA ARG A 96 -5.08 3.26 -6.15
C ARG A 96 -5.72 2.16 -5.30
N ASP A 97 -5.26 0.92 -5.44
CA ASP A 97 -5.88 -0.24 -4.78
C ASP A 97 -5.46 -0.29 -3.30
N ALA A 98 -4.20 0.04 -3.03
CA ALA A 98 -3.70 0.26 -1.68
C ALA A 98 -4.40 1.46 -1.01
N ALA A 99 -4.62 2.55 -1.75
CA ALA A 99 -5.32 3.74 -1.25
C ALA A 99 -6.78 3.44 -0.89
N ARG A 100 -7.49 2.71 -1.75
CA ARG A 100 -8.87 2.23 -1.49
C ARG A 100 -8.91 1.31 -0.26
N SER A 101 -7.93 0.42 -0.13
CA SER A 101 -7.81 -0.45 1.04
C SER A 101 -7.56 0.34 2.33
N ALA A 102 -6.64 1.30 2.29
CA ALA A 102 -6.33 2.18 3.40
C ALA A 102 -7.54 3.04 3.81
N ALA A 103 -8.29 3.59 2.85
CA ALA A 103 -9.46 4.42 3.14
C ALA A 103 -10.52 3.63 3.94
N ARG A 104 -10.78 2.38 3.54
CA ARG A 104 -11.68 1.48 4.30
C ARG A 104 -11.18 1.22 5.72
N LYS A 105 -9.87 1.02 5.90
CA LYS A 105 -9.27 0.79 7.22
C LYS A 105 -9.40 2.03 8.11
N VAL A 106 -9.17 3.23 7.56
CA VAL A 106 -9.33 4.51 8.29
C VAL A 106 -10.78 4.68 8.76
N THR A 107 -11.76 4.41 7.90
CA THR A 107 -13.17 4.51 8.28
C THR A 107 -13.60 3.46 9.31
N ALA A 108 -12.96 2.28 9.32
CA ALA A 108 -13.33 1.17 10.21
C ALA A 108 -12.83 1.33 11.65
N VAL A 109 -11.83 2.18 11.89
CA VAL A 109 -11.25 2.41 13.24
C VAL A 109 -11.97 3.54 13.98
N LEU A 110 -12.76 4.34 13.29
CA LEU A 110 -13.57 5.39 13.93
C LEU A 110 -14.71 4.78 14.74
N ALA A 111 -14.95 5.29 15.95
CA ALA A 111 -16.15 4.98 16.71
C ALA A 111 -17.40 5.31 15.88
N GLU A 112 -18.52 4.62 16.12
CA GLU A 112 -19.71 4.70 15.24
C GLU A 112 -20.22 6.15 15.03
N ASP A 113 -20.18 6.98 16.08
CA ASP A 113 -20.55 8.40 16.01
C ASP A 113 -19.56 9.23 15.19
N ASP A 114 -18.26 8.97 15.35
CA ASP A 114 -17.21 9.63 14.59
C ASP A 114 -17.22 9.19 13.12
N ALA A 115 -17.46 7.90 12.84
CA ALA A 115 -17.62 7.39 11.48
C ALA A 115 -18.81 8.06 10.78
N ARG A 116 -19.96 8.19 11.47
CA ARG A 116 -21.12 8.95 10.96
C ARG A 116 -20.79 10.42 10.72
N ARG A 117 -20.06 11.07 11.64
CA ARG A 117 -19.67 12.49 11.51
C ARG A 117 -18.70 12.68 10.34
N THR A 118 -17.69 11.84 10.22
CA THR A 118 -16.73 11.81 9.10
C THR A 118 -17.44 11.58 7.77
N ALA A 119 -18.37 10.61 7.68
CA ALA A 119 -19.13 10.36 6.46
C ALA A 119 -19.99 11.56 6.04
N ARG A 120 -20.66 12.24 6.99
CA ARG A 120 -21.43 13.46 6.73
C ARG A 120 -20.57 14.64 6.28
N LEU A 121 -19.33 14.73 6.77
CA LEU A 121 -18.39 15.77 6.34
C LEU A 121 -17.81 15.44 4.95
N ALA A 122 -17.41 14.18 4.75
CA ALA A 122 -16.89 13.68 3.48
C ALA A 122 -17.91 13.83 2.34
N SER A 123 -19.21 13.70 2.61
CA SER A 123 -20.25 13.90 1.59
C SER A 123 -20.34 15.34 1.06
N ARG A 124 -19.66 16.30 1.70
CA ARG A 124 -19.55 17.70 1.26
C ARG A 124 -18.23 17.98 0.52
N VAL A 125 -17.35 17.00 0.45
CA VAL A 125 -16.05 17.10 -0.20
C VAL A 125 -16.11 16.31 -1.49
N HIS A 126 -15.84 17.00 -2.60
CA HIS A 126 -15.80 16.39 -3.92
C HIS A 126 -14.41 16.61 -4.50
N LEU A 127 -13.85 15.54 -5.05
CA LEU A 127 -12.66 15.61 -5.89
C LEU A 127 -13.14 15.82 -7.33
N LEU A 128 -12.57 16.81 -8.00
CA LEU A 128 -12.75 16.94 -9.44
C LEU A 128 -11.95 15.81 -10.11
N GLU A 129 -12.57 15.10 -11.04
CA GLU A 129 -11.94 14.06 -11.84
C GLU A 129 -12.09 14.39 -13.33
N ALA A 130 -11.01 14.34 -14.10
CA ALA A 130 -11.04 14.32 -15.56
C ALA A 130 -11.48 12.92 -16.01
N GLY A 131 -12.76 12.79 -16.40
CA GLY A 131 -13.46 11.52 -16.59
C GLY A 131 -12.88 10.52 -17.62
N ASP A 132 -11.89 10.89 -18.42
CA ASP A 132 -11.33 10.04 -19.49
C ASP A 132 -9.96 9.43 -19.18
N ARG A 133 -9.48 9.52 -17.93
CA ARG A 133 -8.15 9.03 -17.57
C ARG A 133 -8.17 7.53 -17.25
N ALA A 134 -7.39 6.78 -18.02
CA ALA A 134 -7.14 5.38 -17.71
C ALA A 134 -6.37 5.26 -16.37
N PRO A 135 -6.73 4.31 -15.50
CA PRO A 135 -5.97 4.05 -14.29
C PRO A 135 -4.57 3.53 -14.63
N ALA A 136 -3.62 3.75 -13.72
CA ALA A 136 -2.28 3.21 -13.87
C ALA A 136 -2.29 1.68 -14.13
N PRO A 137 -1.42 1.17 -15.01
CA PRO A 137 -1.30 -0.27 -15.23
C PRO A 137 -1.05 -1.04 -13.93
N THR A 138 -1.68 -2.22 -13.82
CA THR A 138 -1.48 -3.13 -12.69
C THR A 138 -0.02 -3.57 -12.58
N GLY A 139 0.46 -3.83 -11.36
CA GLY A 139 1.84 -4.28 -11.08
C GLY A 139 2.84 -3.14 -10.87
N LEU A 140 2.56 -1.93 -11.38
CA LEU A 140 3.52 -0.82 -11.27
C LEU A 140 3.81 -0.39 -9.82
N ALA A 141 2.82 -0.43 -8.91
CA ALA A 141 3.07 -0.20 -7.50
C ALA A 141 3.98 -1.26 -6.87
N GLY A 142 3.78 -2.54 -7.23
CA GLY A 142 4.62 -3.65 -6.77
C GLY A 142 6.06 -3.46 -7.22
N ALA A 143 6.27 -3.18 -8.51
CA ALA A 143 7.57 -2.90 -9.09
C ALA A 143 8.27 -1.69 -8.43
N LEU A 144 7.55 -0.61 -8.14
CA LEU A 144 8.06 0.55 -7.39
C LEU A 144 8.49 0.16 -5.97
N THR A 145 7.64 -0.56 -5.23
CA THR A 145 7.94 -0.95 -3.83
C THR A 145 9.03 -2.01 -3.72
N GLY A 146 9.12 -2.91 -4.70
CA GLY A 146 10.09 -4.00 -4.75
C GLY A 146 11.38 -3.65 -5.49
N GLY A 147 11.48 -2.45 -6.08
CA GLY A 147 12.61 -2.05 -6.90
C GLY A 147 12.85 -2.97 -8.11
N ARG A 148 11.79 -3.48 -8.74
CA ARG A 148 11.92 -4.41 -9.88
C ARG A 148 11.94 -3.69 -11.22
N VAL A 149 12.74 -4.21 -12.14
CA VAL A 149 12.79 -3.76 -13.53
C VAL A 149 11.44 -4.01 -14.19
N VAL A 150 11.00 -3.04 -14.98
CA VAL A 150 9.72 -3.05 -15.70
C VAL A 150 9.98 -2.98 -17.19
N ARG A 151 9.30 -3.84 -17.95
CA ARG A 151 9.10 -3.62 -19.39
C ARG A 151 7.79 -2.88 -19.59
N MET A 152 7.80 -1.81 -20.36
CA MET A 152 6.60 -1.04 -20.66
C MET A 152 6.50 -0.65 -22.12
N ARG A 153 5.27 -0.60 -22.61
CA ARG A 153 4.93 0.03 -23.88
C ARG A 153 4.51 1.46 -23.60
N TYR A 154 5.21 2.41 -24.21
CA TYR A 154 5.06 3.84 -23.93
C TYR A 154 4.87 4.64 -25.21
N ARG A 155 3.88 5.55 -25.19
CA ARG A 155 3.62 6.51 -26.26
C ARG A 155 4.23 7.86 -25.92
N ASP A 156 5.17 8.35 -26.71
CA ASP A 156 5.77 9.66 -26.45
C ASP A 156 4.83 10.84 -26.78
N ALA A 157 5.31 12.07 -26.54
CA ALA A 157 4.53 13.28 -26.83
C ALA A 157 4.21 13.48 -28.31
N ALA A 158 5.01 12.89 -29.21
CA ALA A 158 4.81 12.93 -30.65
C ALA A 158 3.90 11.79 -31.15
N GLY A 159 3.42 10.94 -30.25
CA GLY A 159 2.54 9.82 -30.58
C GLY A 159 3.25 8.54 -31.01
N ASN A 160 4.59 8.47 -30.89
CA ASN A 160 5.33 7.28 -31.26
C ASN A 160 5.29 6.25 -30.13
N ASP A 161 4.85 5.04 -30.47
CA ASP A 161 4.85 3.90 -29.58
C ASP A 161 6.23 3.27 -29.53
N SER A 162 6.62 2.83 -28.34
CA SER A 162 7.92 2.23 -28.13
C SER A 162 7.95 1.31 -26.93
N GLU A 163 8.81 0.30 -26.98
CA GLU A 163 9.10 -0.56 -25.84
C GLU A 163 10.29 0.00 -25.06
N ARG A 164 10.18 -0.07 -23.73
CA ARG A 164 11.16 0.48 -22.79
C ARG A 164 11.36 -0.51 -21.65
N THR A 165 12.61 -0.87 -21.40
CA THR A 165 13.01 -1.50 -20.14
C THR A 165 13.50 -0.42 -19.20
N VAL A 166 12.83 -0.27 -18.06
CA VAL A 166 13.09 0.80 -17.11
C VAL A 166 13.25 0.27 -15.70
N GLU A 167 14.09 0.94 -14.92
CA GLU A 167 14.31 0.67 -13.51
C GLU A 167 13.54 1.74 -12.72
N PRO A 168 12.39 1.41 -12.11
CA PRO A 168 11.61 2.35 -11.33
C PRO A 168 12.43 2.93 -10.17
N LEU A 169 12.46 4.26 -10.07
CA LEU A 169 13.18 4.98 -9.02
C LEU A 169 12.24 5.81 -8.14
N GLY A 170 11.07 6.20 -8.65
CA GLY A 170 10.13 6.99 -7.88
C GLY A 170 8.82 7.31 -8.59
N TYR A 171 7.92 7.91 -7.82
CA TYR A 171 6.61 8.36 -8.26
C TYR A 171 6.47 9.85 -7.95
N ILE A 172 5.95 10.62 -8.91
CA ILE A 172 5.60 12.02 -8.72
C ILE A 172 4.11 12.20 -9.05
N GLY A 173 3.34 12.67 -8.07
CA GLY A 173 1.95 13.09 -8.27
C GLY A 173 1.87 14.55 -8.71
N LYS A 174 1.01 14.85 -9.68
CA LYS A 174 0.72 16.20 -10.16
C LYS A 174 -0.79 16.34 -10.41
N GLY A 175 -1.54 16.69 -9.36
CA GLY A 175 -3.00 16.65 -9.40
C GLY A 175 -3.47 15.24 -9.75
N GLU A 176 -4.27 15.10 -10.81
CA GLU A 176 -4.70 13.79 -11.31
C GLU A 176 -3.64 13.11 -12.21
N ASP A 177 -2.61 13.84 -12.65
CA ASP A 177 -1.51 13.27 -13.43
C ASP A 177 -0.49 12.63 -12.51
N TRP A 178 0.27 11.69 -13.04
CA TRP A 178 1.41 11.15 -12.35
C TRP A 178 2.55 10.82 -13.30
N TYR A 179 3.75 10.75 -12.76
CA TYR A 179 4.96 10.41 -13.49
C TYR A 179 5.68 9.27 -12.79
N LEU A 180 6.07 8.27 -13.58
CA LEU A 180 7.07 7.29 -13.18
C LEU A 180 8.44 7.89 -13.43
N VAL A 181 9.22 8.09 -12.37
CA VAL A 181 10.64 8.38 -12.48
C VAL A 181 11.38 7.06 -12.57
N ALA A 182 12.16 6.87 -13.64
CA ALA A 182 12.88 5.63 -13.84
C ALA A 182 14.16 5.84 -14.65
N TRP A 183 15.16 4.98 -14.45
CA TRP A 183 16.28 4.88 -15.37
C TRP A 183 15.86 4.12 -16.62
N CYS A 184 16.00 4.73 -17.79
CA CYS A 184 15.67 4.12 -19.06
C CYS A 184 16.91 3.46 -19.65
N ARG A 185 16.94 2.12 -19.73
CA ARG A 185 18.09 1.39 -20.29
C ARG A 185 18.37 1.72 -21.75
N LEU A 186 17.31 1.96 -22.53
CA LEU A 186 17.45 2.33 -23.94
C LEU A 186 18.09 3.71 -24.13
N ARG A 187 17.87 4.64 -23.21
CA ARG A 187 18.36 6.03 -23.31
C ARG A 187 19.52 6.32 -22.37
N ASP A 188 19.97 5.30 -21.63
CA ASP A 188 21.04 5.35 -20.65
C ASP A 188 20.96 6.58 -19.73
N GLY A 189 19.79 6.79 -19.12
CA GLY A 189 19.58 7.96 -18.26
C GLY A 189 18.22 7.99 -17.55
N ILE A 190 18.10 8.89 -16.59
CA ILE A 190 16.86 9.13 -15.84
C ILE A 190 15.82 9.82 -16.75
N ARG A 191 14.57 9.35 -16.67
CA ARG A 191 13.42 9.88 -17.42
C ARG A 191 12.19 9.92 -16.53
N ALA A 192 11.33 10.90 -16.78
CA ALA A 192 9.98 10.96 -16.23
C ALA A 192 8.96 10.51 -17.30
N PHE A 193 8.24 9.43 -17.02
CA PHE A 193 7.23 8.87 -17.92
C PHE A 193 5.85 9.26 -17.43
N ARG A 194 5.07 9.98 -18.25
CA ARG A 194 3.71 10.40 -17.87
C ARG A 194 2.78 9.18 -17.85
N GLY A 195 2.01 9.04 -16.79
CA GLY A 195 1.23 7.83 -16.51
C GLY A 195 0.17 7.48 -17.56
N ASP A 196 -0.52 8.49 -18.07
CA ASP A 196 -1.54 8.36 -19.13
C ASP A 196 -0.98 7.90 -20.48
N ARG A 197 0.35 7.96 -20.65
CA ARG A 197 1.08 7.53 -21.84
C ARG A 197 1.66 6.12 -21.71
N VAL A 198 1.51 5.49 -20.55
CA VAL A 198 1.92 4.11 -20.32
C VAL A 198 0.81 3.18 -20.81
N LEU A 199 1.04 2.50 -21.93
CA LEU A 199 0.04 1.68 -22.60
C LEU A 199 -0.02 0.24 -22.06
N ALA A 200 1.07 -0.27 -21.49
CA ALA A 200 1.16 -1.59 -20.88
C ALA A 200 2.41 -1.66 -19.99
N VAL A 201 2.36 -2.48 -18.95
CA VAL A 201 3.46 -2.74 -18.00
C VAL A 201 3.53 -4.24 -17.73
N GLU A 202 4.75 -4.76 -17.73
CA GLU A 202 5.10 -6.10 -17.29
C GLU A 202 6.23 -5.97 -16.25
N GLU A 203 5.96 -6.42 -15.03
CA GLU A 203 6.99 -6.55 -13.99
C GLU A 203 7.88 -7.74 -14.33
N THR A 204 9.19 -7.56 -14.21
CA THR A 204 10.17 -8.64 -14.41
C THR A 204 10.69 -9.14 -13.06
N ASP A 205 11.31 -10.32 -13.06
CA ASP A 205 11.96 -10.86 -11.85
C ASP A 205 13.30 -10.17 -11.51
N GLU A 206 13.80 -9.31 -12.40
CA GLU A 206 15.06 -8.60 -12.21
C GLU A 206 14.91 -7.46 -11.19
N VAL A 207 15.77 -7.42 -10.18
CA VAL A 207 15.85 -6.31 -9.22
C VAL A 207 16.77 -5.23 -9.81
N ALA A 208 16.30 -3.99 -9.82
CA ALA A 208 17.06 -2.85 -10.30
C ALA A 208 18.28 -2.60 -9.40
N PRO A 209 19.46 -2.29 -9.97
CA PRO A 209 20.58 -1.83 -9.18
C PRO A 209 20.22 -0.53 -8.45
N PRO A 210 20.74 -0.29 -7.23
CA PRO A 210 20.50 0.95 -6.52
C PRO A 210 21.07 2.13 -7.32
N ARG A 211 20.22 3.12 -7.62
CA ARG A 211 20.62 4.37 -8.27
C ARG A 211 20.25 5.56 -7.41
N VAL A 212 21.15 6.54 -7.35
CA VAL A 212 20.86 7.83 -6.73
C VAL A 212 20.11 8.68 -7.74
N VAL A 213 18.91 9.12 -7.38
CA VAL A 213 18.15 10.11 -8.17
C VAL A 213 18.45 11.48 -7.60
N ARG A 214 18.87 12.39 -8.47
CA ARG A 214 18.89 13.82 -8.18
C ARG A 214 17.68 14.46 -8.84
N ILE A 215 16.95 15.26 -8.08
CA ILE A 215 15.72 15.92 -8.57
C ILE A 215 16.03 16.82 -9.76
N GLU A 216 17.23 17.40 -9.78
CA GLU A 216 17.74 18.27 -10.85
C GLU A 216 17.97 17.53 -12.17
N GLU A 217 18.13 16.20 -12.14
CA GLU A 217 18.29 15.36 -13.33
C GLU A 217 16.94 14.97 -13.97
N LEU A 218 15.82 15.34 -13.34
CA LEU A 218 14.49 15.06 -13.84
C LEU A 218 14.11 16.05 -14.94
N ASP A 219 13.95 15.54 -16.16
CA ASP A 219 13.37 16.25 -17.30
C ASP A 219 11.84 16.43 -17.13
N ILE A 220 11.43 17.13 -16.07
CA ILE A 220 10.02 17.43 -15.78
C ILE A 220 9.78 18.89 -16.15
N PRO A 221 8.93 19.18 -17.16
CA PRO A 221 8.83 20.52 -17.72
C PRO A 221 8.34 21.62 -16.76
N HIS A 222 7.72 21.29 -15.61
CA HIS A 222 7.07 22.28 -14.76
C HIS A 222 6.98 21.86 -13.27
N GLY A 223 7.51 22.68 -12.35
CA GLY A 223 7.12 22.71 -10.93
C GLY A 223 8.27 22.62 -9.92
N VAL A 224 7.96 22.94 -8.65
CA VAL A 224 8.81 22.63 -7.48
C VAL A 224 8.38 21.27 -6.96
N LEU A 225 9.30 20.29 -6.90
CA LEU A 225 9.02 18.99 -6.31
C LEU A 225 9.12 19.09 -4.79
N ARG A 226 8.13 18.53 -4.08
CA ARG A 226 8.17 18.36 -2.63
C ARG A 226 8.06 16.88 -2.28
N PRO A 227 8.95 16.33 -1.45
CA PRO A 227 8.81 14.98 -0.92
C PRO A 227 7.49 14.81 -0.14
N VAL A 228 6.99 13.58 -0.08
CA VAL A 228 5.76 13.24 0.64
C VAL A 228 5.95 13.34 2.16
N LEU A 229 7.17 13.10 2.67
CA LEU A 229 7.53 13.14 4.08
C LEU A 229 8.69 14.12 4.32
N GLY A 230 8.38 15.32 4.82
CA GLY A 230 9.36 16.32 5.35
C GLY A 230 10.31 16.94 4.32
N GLU A 231 10.89 18.10 4.64
CA GLU A 231 11.93 18.78 3.82
C GLU A 231 13.25 18.00 3.75
#